data_AF-A0A955Z0F6-F1
#
_entry.id   AF-A0A955Z0F6-F1
#
_cell.length_a   1.000
_cell.length_b   1.000
_cell.length_c   1.000
_cell.angle_alpha   90.00
_cell.angle_beta   90.00
_cell.angle_gamma   90.00
#
_symmetry.space_group_name_H-M   'P 1'
#
loop_
_entity.id
_entity.type
_entity.pdbx_description
1 polymer ?
#
loop_
_entity_poly.entity_id
_entity_poly.type
_entity_poly.pdbx_seq_one_letter_code
_entity_poly.pdbx_strand_id
1 'polypeptide(L)'
;MKRPVRALLLAVLVAPAAAALAIACKPNKPPPDDPPPPPIDSADHPVPAVGLTATPVEQFGDASLEPLEGKSPFEAAQIYASRGQYWMARLMIEKQGLSPDGKPEETELLATICAAQSDPVCIRACEAKLGRKLKLDAGAPVRVAPVEAGAPQPSGEPDTELAKARNLVLKKNYAKAREMLEPRLLEGKATREETRLLLEVCKAQRDRMCIALCESKLK
;
A
#
# COMPACT_ATOMS: atom_id res chain seq x y z
N MET A 1 37.40 -30.25 -52.47
CA MET A 1 36.78 -29.02 -53.03
C MET A 1 36.63 -28.03 -51.86
N LYS A 2 37.58 -27.17 -51.47
CA LYS A 2 38.19 -25.95 -52.06
C LYS A 2 37.22 -24.75 -52.30
N ARG A 3 36.98 -23.97 -51.21
CA ARG A 3 36.83 -22.48 -51.01
C ARG A 3 35.77 -21.69 -51.84
N PRO A 4 35.43 -20.40 -51.56
CA PRO A 4 35.86 -19.42 -50.51
C PRO A 4 34.69 -18.68 -49.76
N VAL A 5 34.88 -18.22 -48.52
CA VAL A 5 35.18 -16.83 -48.08
C VAL A 5 34.41 -15.70 -48.79
N ARG A 6 33.53 -15.00 -48.05
CA ARG A 6 33.33 -13.55 -48.18
C ARG A 6 32.90 -12.93 -46.86
N ALA A 7 33.84 -12.19 -46.27
CA ALA A 7 33.61 -11.21 -45.24
C ALA A 7 32.86 -10.01 -45.83
N LEU A 8 31.94 -9.42 -45.06
CA LEU A 8 31.62 -8.00 -45.21
C LEU A 8 31.42 -7.41 -43.81
N LEU A 9 32.39 -6.60 -43.40
CA LEU A 9 32.27 -5.63 -42.32
C LEU A 9 31.19 -4.61 -42.69
N LEU A 10 30.34 -4.25 -41.73
CA LEU A 10 29.87 -2.87 -41.61
C LEU A 10 29.59 -2.56 -40.14
N ALA A 11 30.58 -1.91 -39.54
CA ALA A 11 30.46 -1.23 -38.27
C ALA A 11 29.56 0.00 -38.45
N VAL A 12 28.48 0.06 -37.67
CA VAL A 12 27.69 1.29 -37.50
C VAL A 12 27.90 1.76 -36.06
N LEU A 13 28.88 2.65 -35.92
CA LEU A 13 29.08 3.50 -34.75
C LEU A 13 27.95 4.55 -34.74
N VAL A 14 27.00 4.42 -33.81
CA VAL A 14 26.12 5.54 -33.42
C VAL A 14 26.58 5.99 -32.04
N ALA A 15 27.29 7.10 -32.02
CA ALA A 15 27.59 7.85 -30.82
C ALA A 15 26.35 8.65 -30.37
N PRO A 16 25.96 8.64 -29.09
CA PRO A 16 25.20 9.73 -28.51
C PRO A 16 26.16 10.69 -27.81
N ALA A 17 26.12 11.94 -28.27
CA ALA A 17 26.77 13.07 -27.65
C ALA A 17 26.34 13.21 -26.18
N ALA A 18 27.29 12.99 -25.26
CA ALA A 18 27.13 13.36 -23.86
C ALA A 18 27.30 14.89 -23.74
N ALA A 19 26.19 15.61 -23.84
CA ALA A 19 26.11 17.00 -23.43
C ALA A 19 26.29 17.08 -21.90
N ALA A 20 27.52 17.38 -21.48
CA ALA A 20 27.83 17.70 -20.09
C ALA A 20 27.22 19.07 -19.76
N LEU A 21 26.05 19.07 -19.10
CA LEU A 21 25.52 20.24 -18.42
C LEU A 21 26.37 20.51 -17.17
N ALA A 22 27.31 21.44 -17.31
CA ALA A 22 27.94 22.12 -16.19
C ALA A 22 26.91 23.02 -15.50
N ILE A 23 26.22 22.50 -14.48
CA ILE A 23 25.45 23.32 -13.55
C ILE A 23 26.42 23.79 -12.46
N ALA A 24 26.91 25.01 -12.65
CA ALA A 24 27.65 25.77 -11.67
C ALA A 24 26.83 25.92 -10.38
N CYS A 25 27.38 25.43 -9.26
CA CYS A 25 26.93 25.79 -7.92
C CYS A 25 27.15 27.29 -7.69
N LYS A 26 26.11 28.10 -7.91
CA LYS A 26 26.04 29.45 -7.34
C LYS A 26 25.54 29.33 -5.89
N PRO A 27 26.19 29.98 -4.90
CA PRO A 27 25.67 30.05 -3.56
C PRO A 27 24.36 30.83 -3.59
N ASN A 28 23.27 30.19 -3.21
CA ASN A 28 21.96 30.82 -3.12
C ASN A 28 22.01 31.87 -2.01
N LYS A 29 21.74 33.12 -2.39
CA LYS A 29 21.46 34.23 -1.48
C LYS A 29 20.22 33.84 -0.64
N PRO A 30 20.18 34.07 0.68
CA PRO A 30 18.97 33.84 1.45
C PRO A 30 17.84 34.71 0.88
N PRO A 31 16.60 34.20 0.77
CA PRO A 31 15.46 35.00 0.35
C PRO A 31 15.25 36.17 1.33
N PRO A 32 14.74 37.32 0.86
CA PRO A 32 14.44 38.46 1.72
C PRO A 32 13.36 38.09 2.74
N ASP A 33 13.51 38.61 3.95
CA ASP A 33 12.53 38.47 5.03
C ASP A 33 11.13 38.88 4.56
N ASP A 34 10.22 37.91 4.46
CA ASP A 34 8.80 38.20 4.29
C ASP A 34 8.31 38.96 5.54
N PRO A 35 7.56 40.07 5.38
CA PRO A 35 6.99 40.77 6.52
C PRO A 35 6.04 39.83 7.28
N PRO A 36 5.96 39.95 8.62
CA PRO A 36 5.10 39.09 9.43
C PRO A 36 3.65 39.17 8.92
N PRO A 37 2.93 38.04 8.91
CA PRO A 37 1.54 38.04 8.47
C PRO A 37 0.73 39.02 9.33
N PRO A 38 -0.26 39.72 8.73
CA PRO A 38 -1.09 40.63 9.49
C PRO A 38 -1.81 39.88 10.62
N PRO A 39 -2.05 40.53 11.78
CA PRO A 39 -2.86 39.95 12.83
C PRO A 39 -4.22 39.58 12.26
N ILE A 40 -4.57 38.31 12.40
CA ILE A 40 -5.88 37.80 12.02
C ILE A 40 -6.89 38.45 12.97
N ASP A 41 -7.70 39.38 12.44
CA ASP A 41 -8.86 39.88 13.15
C ASP A 41 -9.78 38.70 13.45
N SER A 42 -9.95 38.40 14.73
CA SER A 42 -10.94 37.45 15.24
C SER A 42 -12.33 37.97 14.93
N ALA A 43 -12.79 37.77 13.71
CA ALA A 43 -14.17 38.00 13.37
C ALA A 43 -15.00 36.86 13.95
N ASP A 44 -15.76 37.15 15.01
CA ASP A 44 -16.85 36.34 15.56
C ASP A 44 -17.87 36.02 14.45
N HIS A 45 -17.59 34.98 13.68
CA HIS A 45 -18.58 34.36 12.81
C HIS A 45 -19.29 33.32 13.67
N PRO A 46 -20.60 33.43 13.90
CA PRO A 46 -21.35 32.37 14.57
C PRO A 46 -21.28 31.13 13.69
N VAL A 47 -20.46 30.17 14.12
CA VAL A 47 -20.40 28.84 13.52
C VAL A 47 -21.81 28.26 13.63
N PRO A 48 -22.47 27.84 12.53
CA PRO A 48 -23.72 27.12 12.66
C PRO A 48 -23.44 25.90 13.55
N ALA A 49 -24.26 25.72 14.58
CA ALA A 49 -24.21 24.56 15.45
C ALA A 49 -24.55 23.32 14.60
N VAL A 50 -23.55 22.79 13.90
CA VAL A 50 -23.60 21.45 13.37
C VAL A 50 -23.61 20.59 14.62
N GLY A 51 -24.78 20.06 14.96
CA GLY A 51 -24.92 19.08 16.03
C GLY A 51 -23.89 17.99 15.77
N LEU A 52 -22.83 17.98 16.57
CA LEU A 52 -21.91 16.87 16.66
C LEU A 52 -22.71 15.73 17.30
N THR A 53 -23.58 15.09 16.52
CA THR A 53 -23.95 13.71 16.79
C THR A 53 -22.66 12.94 16.61
N ALA A 54 -21.88 12.85 17.69
CA ALA A 54 -20.76 11.96 17.78
C ALA A 54 -21.31 10.57 17.48
N THR A 55 -21.10 10.10 16.25
CA THR A 55 -21.29 8.69 15.92
C THR A 55 -20.41 7.94 16.90
N PRO A 56 -20.98 7.09 17.77
CA PRO A 56 -20.21 6.32 18.73
C PRO A 56 -19.09 5.59 17.99
N VAL A 57 -17.90 5.54 18.57
CA VAL A 57 -16.73 4.85 17.99
C VAL A 57 -17.06 3.37 17.66
N GLU A 58 -18.07 2.82 18.33
CA GLU A 58 -18.69 1.50 18.10
C GLU A 58 -19.22 1.29 16.67
N GLN A 59 -19.55 2.36 15.94
CA GLN A 59 -20.03 2.25 14.56
C GLN A 59 -18.89 2.00 13.54
N PHE A 60 -17.63 2.16 13.96
CA PHE A 60 -16.45 1.70 13.25
C PHE A 60 -16.06 0.30 13.74
N GLY A 61 -16.88 -0.71 13.44
CA GLY A 61 -16.67 -2.10 13.91
C GLY A 61 -15.28 -2.69 13.58
N ASP A 62 -14.57 -2.16 12.58
CA ASP A 62 -13.21 -2.58 12.22
C ASP A 62 -12.09 -1.91 13.05
N ALA A 63 -12.40 -0.85 13.80
CA ALA A 63 -11.47 -0.18 14.70
C ALA A 63 -11.60 -0.64 16.16
N SER A 64 -12.48 -1.62 16.45
CA SER A 64 -12.67 -2.13 17.80
C SER A 64 -11.37 -2.74 18.32
N LEU A 65 -10.84 -2.16 19.41
CA LEU A 65 -9.73 -2.70 20.20
C LEU A 65 -10.17 -3.86 21.09
N GLU A 66 -11.44 -4.28 21.06
CA GLU A 66 -11.94 -5.42 21.83
C GLU A 66 -11.15 -6.72 21.61
N PRO A 67 -10.64 -7.04 20.40
CA PRO A 67 -9.78 -8.21 20.23
C PRO A 67 -8.42 -8.10 20.91
N LEU A 68 -8.07 -6.97 21.54
CA LEU A 68 -6.76 -6.69 22.13
C LEU A 68 -6.80 -6.50 23.66
N GLU A 69 -7.97 -6.31 24.26
CA GLU A 69 -8.06 -6.13 25.71
C GLU A 69 -7.63 -7.42 26.43
N GLY A 70 -6.55 -7.31 27.22
CA GLY A 70 -5.96 -8.42 27.98
C GLY A 70 -5.01 -9.34 27.20
N LYS A 71 -4.79 -9.11 25.91
CA LYS A 71 -3.85 -9.91 25.12
C LYS A 71 -2.41 -9.46 25.28
N SER A 72 -1.48 -10.40 25.12
CA SER A 72 -0.06 -10.07 25.10
C SER A 72 0.30 -9.25 23.86
N PRO A 73 1.37 -8.43 23.89
CA PRO A 73 1.80 -7.66 22.72
C PRO A 73 2.16 -8.55 21.52
N PHE A 74 2.59 -9.78 21.77
CA PHE A 74 2.81 -10.80 20.73
C PHE A 74 1.51 -11.21 20.03
N GLU A 75 0.47 -11.55 20.78
CA GLU A 75 -0.85 -11.92 20.22
C GLU A 75 -1.50 -10.74 19.51
N ALA A 76 -1.40 -9.54 20.09
CA ALA A 76 -1.81 -8.30 19.46
C ALA A 76 -1.14 -8.12 18.09
N ALA A 77 0.18 -8.31 18.02
CA ALA A 77 0.94 -8.20 16.79
C ALA A 77 0.51 -9.24 15.74
N GLN A 78 0.23 -10.49 16.16
CA GLN A 78 -0.28 -11.52 15.25
C GLN A 78 -1.62 -11.12 14.64
N ILE A 79 -2.54 -10.61 15.45
CA ILE A 79 -3.86 -10.17 14.98
C ILE A 79 -3.70 -9.06 13.93
N TYR A 80 -2.90 -8.04 14.22
CA TYR A 80 -2.64 -6.96 13.25
C TYR A 80 -1.94 -7.46 11.98
N ALA A 81 -0.95 -8.35 12.11
CA ALA A 81 -0.25 -8.92 10.97
C ALA A 81 -1.19 -9.75 10.09
N SER A 82 -2.08 -10.55 10.69
CA SER A 82 -3.09 -11.34 9.97
C SER A 82 -4.08 -10.49 9.18
N ARG A 83 -4.29 -9.24 9.61
CA ARG A 83 -5.13 -8.23 8.93
C ARG A 83 -4.36 -7.38 7.92
N GLY A 84 -3.08 -7.69 7.67
CA GLY A 84 -2.21 -6.89 6.80
C GLY A 84 -1.80 -5.52 7.37
N GLN A 85 -2.09 -5.26 8.65
CA GLN A 85 -1.73 -4.01 9.34
C GLN A 85 -0.31 -4.09 9.92
N TYR A 86 0.66 -4.34 9.04
CA TYR A 86 2.06 -4.61 9.42
C TYR A 86 2.72 -3.50 10.24
N TRP A 87 2.37 -2.24 10.00
CA TRP A 87 2.89 -1.12 10.77
C TRP A 87 2.47 -1.17 12.25
N MET A 88 1.22 -1.55 12.52
CA MET A 88 0.71 -1.68 13.88
C MET A 88 1.28 -2.94 14.54
N ALA A 89 1.34 -4.04 13.80
CA ALA A 89 1.95 -5.27 14.27
C ALA A 89 3.41 -5.06 14.71
N ARG A 90 4.20 -4.32 13.90
CA ARG A 90 5.58 -3.95 14.23
C ARG A 90 5.64 -3.14 15.52
N LEU A 91 4.80 -2.12 15.66
CA LEU A 91 4.79 -1.25 16.85
C LEU A 91 4.60 -2.03 18.14
N MET A 92 3.73 -3.05 18.12
CA MET A 92 3.42 -3.87 19.29
C MET A 92 4.58 -4.78 19.72
N ILE A 93 5.38 -5.26 18.76
CA ILE A 93 6.36 -6.32 19.01
C ILE A 93 7.82 -5.89 18.90
N GLU A 94 8.16 -4.83 18.17
CA GLU A 94 9.56 -4.52 17.81
C GLU A 94 10.49 -4.41 19.03
N LYS A 95 10.02 -3.80 20.12
CA LYS A 95 10.81 -3.68 21.36
C LYS A 95 11.12 -5.03 21.99
N GLN A 96 10.18 -5.97 21.98
CA GLN A 96 10.34 -7.31 22.56
C GLN A 96 11.04 -8.25 21.56
N GLY A 97 10.63 -8.22 20.30
CA GLY A 97 11.25 -8.94 19.20
C GLY A 97 12.72 -8.62 19.01
N LEU A 98 13.24 -7.46 19.43
CA LEU A 98 14.67 -7.13 19.39
C LEU A 98 15.35 -7.05 20.77
N SER A 99 14.62 -7.21 21.88
CA SER A 99 15.25 -7.20 23.22
C SER A 99 16.08 -8.47 23.45
N PRO A 100 17.10 -8.42 24.33
CA PRO A 100 17.84 -9.62 24.71
C PRO A 100 16.95 -10.69 25.37
N ASP A 101 15.91 -10.27 26.10
CA ASP A 101 14.97 -11.16 26.79
C ASP A 101 13.80 -11.64 25.91
N GLY A 102 13.74 -11.18 24.66
CA GLY A 102 12.63 -11.46 23.76
C GLY A 102 12.65 -12.89 23.24
N LYS A 103 11.46 -13.47 23.07
CA LYS A 103 11.33 -14.85 22.60
C LYS A 103 11.76 -14.97 21.12
N PRO A 104 12.25 -16.15 20.70
CA PRO A 104 12.59 -16.38 19.29
C PRO A 104 11.35 -16.23 18.39
N GLU A 105 10.19 -16.69 18.86
CA GLU A 105 8.89 -16.57 18.18
C GLU A 105 8.52 -15.11 17.88
N GLU A 106 8.78 -14.21 18.81
CA GLU A 106 8.52 -12.77 18.65
C GLU A 106 9.41 -12.16 17.58
N THR A 107 10.67 -12.60 17.54
CA THR A 107 11.67 -12.16 16.56
C THR A 107 11.34 -12.68 15.15
N GLU A 108 10.82 -13.89 15.04
CA GLU A 108 10.38 -14.49 13.77
C GLU A 108 9.14 -13.79 13.20
N LEU A 109 8.16 -13.47 14.05
CA LEU A 109 7.00 -12.69 13.65
C LEU A 109 7.43 -11.29 13.18
N LEU A 110 8.30 -10.61 13.93
CA LEU A 110 8.85 -9.30 13.53
C LEU A 110 9.58 -9.38 12.19
N ALA A 111 10.39 -10.41 11.97
CA ALA A 111 11.08 -10.58 10.70
C ALA A 111 10.11 -10.75 9.52
N THR A 112 9.03 -11.49 9.73
CA THR A 112 7.97 -11.68 8.73
C THR A 112 7.26 -10.36 8.41
N ILE A 113 6.94 -9.57 9.44
CA ILE A 113 6.38 -8.22 9.30
C ILE A 113 7.34 -7.34 8.49
N CYS A 114 8.64 -7.39 8.79
CA CYS A 114 9.66 -6.60 8.09
C CYS A 114 9.88 -7.03 6.64
N ALA A 115 9.76 -8.33 6.32
CA ALA A 115 9.74 -8.81 4.95
C ALA A 115 8.52 -8.31 4.17
N ALA A 116 7.33 -8.33 4.77
CA ALA A 116 6.12 -7.79 4.15
C ALA A 116 6.23 -6.28 3.87
N GLN A 117 6.94 -5.54 4.72
CA GLN A 117 7.23 -4.12 4.55
C GLN A 117 8.45 -3.82 3.67
N SER A 118 9.14 -4.85 3.17
CA SER A 118 10.40 -4.71 2.42
C SER A 118 11.47 -3.89 3.16
N ASP A 119 11.61 -4.09 4.47
CA ASP A 119 12.63 -3.45 5.31
C ASP A 119 13.83 -4.39 5.54
N PRO A 120 14.90 -4.31 4.71
CA PRO A 120 16.06 -5.20 4.83
C PRO A 120 16.91 -4.91 6.06
N VAL A 121 16.82 -3.71 6.66
CA VAL A 121 17.58 -3.36 7.86
C VAL A 121 17.00 -4.09 9.06
N CYS A 122 15.67 -4.06 9.19
CA CYS A 122 14.98 -4.82 10.21
C CYS A 122 15.20 -6.34 10.06
N ILE A 123 15.12 -6.88 8.83
CA ILE A 123 15.36 -8.31 8.60
C ILE A 123 16.76 -8.73 9.09
N ARG A 124 17.79 -7.95 8.77
CA ARG A 124 19.17 -8.23 9.22
C ARG A 124 19.29 -8.18 10.75
N ALA A 125 18.59 -7.27 11.42
CA ALA A 125 18.56 -7.22 12.88
C ALA A 125 17.93 -8.49 13.48
N CYS A 126 16.84 -8.98 12.87
CA CYS A 126 16.20 -10.23 13.27
C CYS A 126 17.09 -11.45 13.04
N GLU A 127 17.77 -11.53 11.88
CA GLU A 127 18.73 -12.60 11.58
C GLU A 127 19.92 -12.60 12.54
N ALA A 128 20.43 -11.42 12.89
CA ALA A 128 21.50 -11.28 13.87
C ALA A 128 21.09 -11.78 15.25
N LYS A 129 19.85 -11.48 15.68
CA LYS A 129 19.31 -11.95 16.96
C LYS A 129 19.06 -13.45 16.97
N LEU A 130 18.54 -14.01 15.88
CA LEU A 130 18.24 -15.45 15.78
C LEU A 130 19.48 -16.30 15.46
N GLY A 131 20.60 -15.68 15.07
CA GLY A 131 21.83 -16.38 14.70
C GLY A 131 21.68 -17.26 13.45
N ARG A 132 20.62 -17.06 12.65
CA ARG A 132 20.33 -17.84 11.44
C ARG A 132 19.72 -16.94 10.36
N LYS A 133 20.00 -17.29 9.09
CA LYS A 133 19.35 -16.64 7.95
C LYS A 133 17.90 -17.09 7.85
N LEU A 134 16.99 -16.13 7.74
CA LEU A 134 15.57 -16.41 7.63
C LEU A 134 15.19 -16.60 6.17
N LYS A 135 14.51 -17.70 5.87
CA LYS A 135 13.87 -17.91 4.56
C LYS A 135 12.46 -17.34 4.63
N LEU A 136 12.34 -16.03 4.38
CA LEU A 136 11.05 -15.34 4.36
C LEU A 136 10.55 -15.35 2.91
N ASP A 137 9.56 -16.20 2.63
CA ASP A 137 8.86 -16.19 1.35
C ASP A 137 8.06 -14.89 1.25
N ALA A 138 8.61 -13.92 0.51
CA ALA A 138 7.99 -12.62 0.27
C ALA A 138 6.64 -12.80 -0.45
N GLY A 139 5.55 -12.93 0.32
CA GLY A 139 4.18 -12.97 -0.18
C GLY A 139 3.31 -14.16 0.23
N ALA A 140 3.78 -15.08 1.07
CA ALA A 140 2.91 -16.11 1.63
C ALA A 140 2.18 -15.58 2.88
N PRO A 141 0.83 -15.66 2.98
CA PRO A 141 0.15 -15.39 4.23
C PRO A 141 0.67 -16.38 5.28
N VAL A 142 1.16 -15.83 6.40
CA VAL A 142 1.64 -16.61 7.52
C VAL A 142 0.53 -17.57 7.95
N ARG A 143 0.83 -18.87 7.95
CA ARG A 143 -0.01 -19.87 8.62
C ARG A 143 0.14 -19.69 10.12
N VAL A 144 -0.50 -18.66 10.66
CA VAL A 144 -0.74 -18.56 12.09
C VAL A 144 -1.76 -19.66 12.40
N ALA A 145 -1.41 -20.60 13.29
CA ALA A 145 -2.35 -21.60 13.76
C ALA A 145 -3.61 -20.88 14.29
N PRO A 146 -4.83 -21.40 14.01
CA PRO A 146 -6.05 -20.72 14.37
C PRO A 146 -6.18 -20.70 15.89
N VAL A 147 -5.95 -19.53 16.48
CA VAL A 147 -6.38 -19.28 17.86
C VAL A 147 -7.90 -19.17 17.80
N GLU A 148 -8.57 -20.15 18.40
CA GLU A 148 -10.02 -20.19 18.59
C GLU A 148 -10.51 -18.88 19.22
N ALA A 149 -11.10 -18.02 18.40
CA ALA A 149 -11.91 -16.91 18.85
C ALA A 149 -13.11 -16.80 17.92
N GLY A 150 -14.26 -17.21 18.46
CA GLY A 150 -15.60 -16.70 18.15
C GLY A 150 -15.97 -16.53 16.67
N ALA A 151 -16.78 -17.48 16.19
CA ALA A 151 -17.59 -17.43 14.98
C ALA A 151 -16.83 -17.30 13.64
N PRO A 152 -17.01 -18.24 12.69
CA PRO A 152 -16.46 -18.11 11.36
C PRO A 152 -17.19 -16.97 10.65
N GLN A 153 -16.67 -15.75 10.74
CA GLN A 153 -16.79 -14.87 9.59
C GLN A 153 -16.03 -15.56 8.46
N PRO A 154 -16.63 -15.72 7.27
CA PRO A 154 -15.95 -16.31 6.13
C PRO A 154 -14.89 -15.32 5.63
N SER A 155 -13.77 -15.24 6.33
CA SER A 155 -12.50 -14.68 5.86
C SER A 155 -11.74 -15.74 5.06
N GLY A 156 -12.44 -16.42 4.15
CA GLY A 156 -11.83 -16.58 2.85
C GLY A 156 -11.78 -15.17 2.30
N GLU A 157 -10.62 -14.66 1.91
CA GLU A 157 -10.58 -13.61 0.89
C GLU A 157 -11.60 -14.06 -0.16
N PRO A 158 -12.75 -13.38 -0.35
CA PRO A 158 -13.47 -13.64 -1.56
C PRO A 158 -12.46 -13.18 -2.59
N ASP A 159 -12.11 -14.08 -3.49
CA ASP A 159 -11.26 -13.89 -4.64
C ASP A 159 -11.97 -12.88 -5.55
N THR A 160 -12.12 -11.65 -5.03
CA THR A 160 -13.20 -10.72 -5.28
C THR A 160 -12.91 -10.13 -6.63
N GLU A 161 -13.93 -10.02 -7.46
CA GLU A 161 -13.76 -9.45 -8.79
C GLU A 161 -13.12 -8.05 -8.71
N LEU A 162 -13.37 -7.30 -7.63
CA LEU A 162 -12.69 -6.05 -7.32
C LEU A 162 -11.18 -6.20 -7.09
N ALA A 163 -10.73 -7.18 -6.30
CA ALA A 163 -9.30 -7.44 -6.06
C ALA A 163 -8.59 -7.86 -7.36
N LYS A 164 -9.24 -8.71 -8.16
CA LYS A 164 -8.77 -9.11 -9.50
C LYS A 164 -8.68 -7.91 -10.45
N ALA A 165 -9.71 -7.06 -10.48
CA ALA A 165 -9.71 -5.84 -11.29
C ALA A 165 -8.61 -4.86 -10.86
N ARG A 166 -8.38 -4.67 -9.55
CA ARG A 166 -7.28 -3.84 -9.04
C ARG A 166 -5.92 -4.34 -9.52
N ASN A 167 -5.69 -5.64 -9.45
CA ASN A 167 -4.43 -6.24 -9.92
C ASN A 167 -4.23 -6.01 -11.44
N LEU A 168 -5.30 -6.09 -12.23
CA LEU A 168 -5.26 -5.79 -13.67
C LEU A 168 -4.93 -4.32 -13.95
N VAL A 169 -5.49 -3.38 -13.18
CA VAL A 169 -5.18 -1.95 -13.26
C VAL A 169 -3.70 -1.69 -12.94
N LEU A 170 -3.15 -2.31 -11.88
CA LEU A 170 -1.74 -2.20 -11.53
C LEU A 170 -0.82 -2.74 -12.64
N LYS A 171 -1.24 -3.80 -13.33
CA LYS A 171 -0.56 -4.34 -14.52
C LYS A 171 -0.78 -3.50 -15.78
N LYS A 172 -1.45 -2.35 -15.68
CA LYS A 172 -1.86 -1.46 -16.79
C LYS A 172 -2.74 -2.16 -17.83
N ASN A 173 -3.40 -3.26 -17.45
CA ASN A 173 -4.32 -3.98 -18.31
C ASN A 173 -5.75 -3.45 -18.14
N TYR A 174 -5.96 -2.23 -18.63
CA TYR A 174 -7.21 -1.50 -18.52
C TYR A 174 -8.38 -2.16 -19.28
N ALA A 175 -8.09 -2.86 -20.38
CA ALA A 175 -9.12 -3.52 -21.19
C ALA A 175 -9.81 -4.65 -20.40
N LYS A 176 -9.03 -5.55 -19.80
CA LYS A 176 -9.58 -6.64 -18.97
C LYS A 176 -10.22 -6.13 -17.68
N ALA A 177 -9.65 -5.09 -17.06
CA ALA A 177 -10.25 -4.49 -15.87
C ALA A 177 -11.64 -3.90 -16.19
N ARG A 178 -11.80 -3.27 -17.36
CA ARG A 178 -13.07 -2.74 -17.83
C ARG A 178 -14.09 -3.84 -18.11
N GLU A 179 -13.69 -4.90 -18.81
CA GLU A 179 -14.57 -6.05 -19.13
C GLU A 179 -15.20 -6.67 -17.87
N MET A 180 -14.49 -6.65 -16.73
CA MET A 180 -15.01 -7.13 -15.47
C MET A 180 -15.95 -6.14 -14.75
N LEU A 181 -15.62 -4.85 -14.78
CA LEU A 181 -16.31 -3.84 -13.97
C LEU A 181 -17.52 -3.22 -14.69
N GLU A 182 -17.48 -3.10 -16.02
CA GLU A 182 -18.49 -2.41 -16.83
C GLU A 182 -19.86 -3.11 -16.79
N PRO A 183 -19.98 -4.45 -16.93
CA PRO A 183 -21.28 -5.12 -16.83
C PRO A 183 -21.95 -4.87 -15.48
N ARG A 184 -21.18 -4.89 -14.39
CA ARG A 184 -21.71 -4.68 -13.04
C ARG A 184 -22.15 -3.25 -12.80
N LEU A 185 -21.48 -2.27 -13.42
CA LEU A 185 -21.92 -0.87 -13.38
C LEU A 185 -23.24 -0.66 -14.15
N LEU A 186 -23.35 -1.28 -15.33
CA LEU A 186 -24.55 -1.20 -16.16
C LEU A 186 -25.75 -1.90 -15.51
N GLU A 187 -25.51 -3.02 -14.83
CA GLU A 187 -26.51 -3.74 -14.05
C GLU A 187 -26.89 -3.05 -12.73
N GLY A 188 -26.18 -1.97 -12.33
CA GLY A 188 -26.41 -1.27 -11.07
C GLY A 188 -25.98 -2.05 -9.82
N LYS A 189 -25.21 -3.14 -10.00
CA LYS A 189 -24.67 -3.99 -8.91
C LYS A 189 -23.22 -3.63 -8.54
N ALA A 190 -22.65 -2.62 -9.19
CA ALA A 190 -21.34 -2.11 -8.86
C ALA A 190 -21.40 -1.36 -7.53
N THR A 191 -20.47 -1.70 -6.64
CA THR A 191 -20.20 -0.93 -5.43
C THR A 191 -19.57 0.42 -5.78
N ARG A 192 -19.57 1.34 -4.81
CA ARG A 192 -18.96 2.67 -4.98
C ARG A 192 -17.45 2.57 -5.27
N GLU A 193 -16.79 1.54 -4.72
CA GLU A 193 -15.37 1.27 -4.93
C GLU A 193 -15.08 0.71 -6.32
N GLU A 194 -15.90 -0.23 -6.80
CA GLU A 194 -15.83 -0.75 -8.17
C GLU A 194 -16.03 0.36 -9.19
N THR A 195 -16.97 1.29 -8.93
CA THR A 195 -17.24 2.44 -9.80
C THR A 195 -16.08 3.44 -9.81
N ARG A 196 -15.43 3.69 -8.66
CA ARG A 196 -14.23 4.54 -8.60
C ARG A 196 -13.07 3.91 -9.37
N LEU A 197 -12.87 2.61 -9.26
CA LEU A 197 -11.83 1.88 -9.99
C LEU A 197 -12.08 1.93 -11.50
N LEU A 198 -13.32 1.74 -11.94
CA LEU A 198 -13.68 1.85 -13.35
C LEU A 198 -13.50 3.28 -13.89
N LEU A 199 -13.75 4.31 -13.07
CA LEU A 199 -13.48 5.70 -13.44
C LEU A 199 -11.98 5.93 -13.72
N GLU A 200 -11.08 5.37 -12.92
CA GLU A 200 -9.64 5.45 -13.15
C GLU A 200 -9.24 4.78 -14.47
N VAL A 201 -9.78 3.58 -14.73
CA VAL A 201 -9.61 2.84 -15.98
C VAL A 201 -10.05 3.68 -17.17
N CYS A 202 -11.22 4.31 -17.09
CA CYS A 202 -11.76 5.12 -18.18
C CYS A 202 -11.01 6.45 -18.39
N LYS A 203 -10.46 7.04 -17.33
CA LYS A 203 -9.51 8.16 -17.44
C LYS A 203 -8.22 7.75 -18.14
N ALA A 204 -7.67 6.58 -17.82
CA ALA A 204 -6.47 6.05 -18.48
C ALA A 204 -6.69 5.77 -19.97
N GLN A 205 -7.89 5.26 -20.33
CA GLN A 205 -8.29 5.04 -21.73
C GLN A 205 -8.78 6.30 -22.46
N ARG A 206 -8.98 7.41 -21.73
CA ARG A 206 -9.56 8.67 -22.22
C ARG A 206 -10.97 8.52 -22.82
N ASP A 207 -11.76 7.58 -22.31
CA ASP A 207 -13.15 7.38 -22.73
C ASP A 207 -14.08 8.37 -22.00
N ARG A 208 -14.46 9.44 -22.71
CA ARG A 208 -15.32 10.52 -22.18
C ARG A 208 -16.72 10.04 -21.79
N MET A 209 -17.27 9.06 -22.52
CA MET A 209 -18.61 8.54 -22.21
C MET A 209 -18.58 7.68 -20.95
N CYS A 210 -17.58 6.81 -20.82
CA CYS A 210 -17.42 6.01 -19.60
C CYS A 210 -17.17 6.88 -18.36
N ILE A 211 -16.34 7.93 -18.50
CA ILE A 211 -16.08 8.88 -17.40
C ILE A 211 -17.39 9.52 -16.92
N ALA A 212 -18.20 10.05 -17.84
CA ALA A 212 -19.47 10.68 -17.49
C ALA A 212 -20.45 9.70 -16.82
N LEU A 213 -20.50 8.44 -17.31
CA LEU A 213 -21.31 7.39 -16.71
C LEU A 213 -20.87 7.09 -15.27
N CYS A 214 -19.57 6.91 -15.03
CA CYS A 214 -19.04 6.65 -13.70
C CYS A 214 -19.25 7.83 -12.75
N GLU A 215 -19.04 9.06 -13.21
CA GLU A 215 -19.27 10.27 -12.42
C GLU A 215 -20.75 10.45 -12.05
N SER A 216 -21.68 10.09 -12.94
CA SER A 216 -23.11 10.12 -12.66
C SER A 216 -23.54 9.12 -11.57
N LYS A 217 -22.86 7.97 -11.49
CA LYS A 217 -23.14 6.91 -10.51
C LYS A 217 -22.47 7.14 -9.15
N LEU A 218 -21.53 8.07 -9.07
CA LEU A 218 -20.81 8.41 -7.83
C LEU A 218 -21.39 9.63 -7.09
N LYS A 219 -22.28 10.36 -7.74
CA LYS A 219 -23.04 11.50 -7.22
C LYS A 219 -24.13 11.03 -6.27
#